data_AF-A0A923CSY7-F1
#
_entry.id   AF-A0A923CSY7-F1
#
_cell.length_a   1.000
_cell.length_b   1.000
_cell.length_c   1.000
_cell.angle_alpha   90.00
_cell.angle_beta   90.00
_cell.angle_gamma   90.00
#
_symmetry.space_group_name_H-M   'P 1'
#
loop_
_entity.id
_entity.type
_entity.pdbx_description
1 polymer ?
#
loop_
_entity_poly.entity_id
_entity_poly.type
_entity_poly.pdbx_seq_one_letter_code
_entity_poly.pdbx_strand_id
1 'polypeptide(L)'
;MMKHENFFISERINEVSRMCERENPIYEQISSFSIALYVLGFFKCSDLLSFEDIDSQEAAVFLKDDFTEIDQTDLPSNYRIISSKEQYLLVIGDPSYPLHFAVLADTTSRKPFFSKLTFFGSGFDSLEDLKREYLYKDGIDQDDIHFFKRNAGAPQPVLKPEKIYIAHTNGDYSTYKKINGYLIREAS
;
A
#
# COMPACT_ATOMS: atom_id res chain seq x y z
N MET A 1 5.33 19.75 -3.06
CA MET A 1 5.29 18.34 -3.52
C MET A 1 4.36 17.46 -2.67
N MET A 2 4.28 17.60 -1.34
CA MET A 2 3.45 16.74 -0.44
C MET A 2 1.94 16.70 -0.68
N LYS A 3 1.32 17.75 -1.22
CA LYS A 3 -0.12 17.72 -1.53
C LYS A 3 -0.47 16.73 -2.64
N HIS A 4 0.48 16.36 -3.49
CA HIS A 4 0.20 15.53 -4.66
C HIS A 4 0.09 14.04 -4.32
N GLU A 5 1.00 13.46 -3.53
CA GLU A 5 0.88 12.03 -3.17
C GLU A 5 -0.36 11.73 -2.33
N ASN A 6 -0.66 12.58 -1.34
CA ASN A 6 -1.85 12.43 -0.52
C ASN A 6 -3.15 12.56 -1.33
N PHE A 7 -3.14 13.43 -2.35
CA PHE A 7 -4.24 13.55 -3.31
C PHE A 7 -4.39 12.25 -4.14
N PHE A 8 -3.29 11.64 -4.57
CA PHE A 8 -3.35 10.37 -5.29
C PHE A 8 -3.86 9.21 -4.43
N ILE A 9 -3.54 9.17 -3.13
CA ILE A 9 -4.09 8.13 -2.23
C ILE A 9 -5.61 8.22 -2.15
N SER A 10 -6.17 9.43 -1.98
CA SER A 10 -7.64 9.59 -1.95
C SER A 10 -8.30 9.18 -3.27
N GLU A 11 -7.67 9.51 -4.41
CA GLU A 11 -8.19 9.11 -5.72
C GLU A 11 -8.17 7.58 -5.88
N ARG A 12 -7.09 6.90 -5.47
CA ARG A 12 -6.99 5.43 -5.54
C ARG A 12 -8.00 4.73 -4.62
N ILE A 13 -8.21 5.24 -3.41
CA ILE A 13 -9.26 4.70 -2.50
C ILE A 13 -10.64 4.87 -3.15
N ASN A 14 -10.93 6.04 -3.74
CA ASN A 14 -12.20 6.29 -4.42
C ASN A 14 -12.40 5.38 -5.64
N GLU A 15 -11.36 5.20 -6.45
CA GLU A 15 -11.36 4.31 -7.61
C GLU A 15 -11.65 2.87 -7.20
N VAL A 16 -10.88 2.34 -6.24
CA VAL A 16 -11.08 0.99 -5.71
C VAL A 16 -12.50 0.82 -5.14
N SER A 17 -12.99 1.80 -4.39
CA SER A 17 -14.34 1.75 -3.79
C SER A 17 -15.45 1.69 -4.84
N ARG A 18 -15.22 2.26 -6.03
CA ARG A 18 -16.18 2.22 -7.14
C ARG A 18 -16.08 0.92 -7.96
N MET A 19 -14.88 0.37 -8.10
CA MET A 19 -14.64 -0.83 -8.90
C MET A 19 -14.96 -2.12 -8.14
N CYS A 20 -14.67 -2.13 -6.85
CA CYS A 20 -14.92 -3.24 -5.95
C CYS A 20 -15.93 -2.80 -4.89
N GLU A 21 -17.12 -2.36 -5.29
CA GLU A 21 -18.15 -2.00 -4.31
C GLU A 21 -18.50 -3.20 -3.44
N ARG A 22 -18.67 -2.97 -2.14
CA ARG A 22 -18.78 -4.04 -1.15
C ARG A 22 -19.94 -5.00 -1.38
N GLU A 23 -21.06 -4.48 -1.87
CA GLU A 23 -22.31 -5.22 -2.05
C GLU A 23 -22.43 -5.84 -3.45
N ASN A 24 -21.73 -5.29 -4.45
CA ASN A 24 -21.72 -5.78 -5.83
C ASN A 24 -20.30 -5.65 -6.41
N PRO A 25 -19.34 -6.47 -5.93
CA PRO A 25 -17.98 -6.39 -6.44
C PRO A 25 -17.98 -6.74 -7.92
N ILE A 26 -17.58 -5.81 -8.78
CA ILE A 26 -17.41 -6.09 -10.21
C ILE A 26 -16.20 -7.04 -10.40
N TYR A 27 -15.27 -7.05 -9.44
CA TYR A 27 -14.01 -7.81 -9.49
C TYR A 27 -13.72 -8.55 -8.19
N GLU A 28 -14.25 -9.77 -8.07
CA GLU A 28 -13.98 -10.66 -6.93
C GLU A 28 -12.54 -11.18 -6.92
N GLN A 29 -11.90 -11.24 -8.09
CA GLN A 29 -10.61 -11.92 -8.31
C GLN A 29 -9.38 -11.14 -7.84
N ILE A 30 -9.53 -9.85 -7.49
CA ILE A 30 -8.39 -9.04 -7.03
C ILE A 30 -8.16 -9.33 -5.54
N SER A 31 -6.94 -9.65 -5.15
CA SER A 31 -6.54 -9.89 -3.77
C SER A 31 -6.58 -8.62 -2.92
N SER A 32 -6.66 -8.78 -1.60
CA SER A 32 -6.47 -7.65 -0.68
C SER A 32 -5.05 -7.08 -0.75
N PHE A 33 -4.05 -7.89 -1.13
CA PHE A 33 -2.66 -7.47 -1.33
C PHE A 33 -2.55 -6.43 -2.43
N SER A 34 -3.08 -6.73 -3.62
CA SER A 34 -3.11 -5.82 -4.76
C SER A 34 -3.83 -4.52 -4.43
N ILE A 35 -4.97 -4.60 -3.75
CA ILE A 35 -5.75 -3.43 -3.32
C ILE A 35 -4.94 -2.54 -2.37
N ALA A 36 -4.34 -3.13 -1.34
CA ALA A 36 -3.57 -2.38 -0.35
C ALA A 36 -2.33 -1.72 -0.98
N LEU A 37 -1.55 -2.49 -1.74
CA LEU A 37 -0.33 -2.01 -2.37
C LEU A 37 -0.62 -0.96 -3.47
N TYR A 38 -1.74 -1.09 -4.19
CA TYR A 38 -2.22 -0.06 -5.12
C TYR A 38 -2.54 1.24 -4.39
N VAL A 39 -3.36 1.19 -3.33
CA VAL A 39 -3.71 2.37 -2.52
C VAL A 39 -2.45 3.07 -2.01
N LEU A 40 -1.49 2.30 -1.49
CA LEU A 40 -0.21 2.80 -1.00
C LEU A 40 0.74 3.29 -2.12
N GLY A 41 0.43 3.03 -3.38
CA GLY A 41 1.16 3.57 -4.53
C GLY A 41 2.43 2.81 -4.89
N PHE A 42 2.49 1.51 -4.59
CA PHE A 42 3.55 0.63 -5.07
C PHE A 42 3.48 0.42 -6.58
N PHE A 43 2.28 0.51 -7.15
CA PHE A 43 2.09 0.36 -8.60
C PHE A 43 1.86 1.71 -9.27
N LYS A 44 2.52 1.89 -10.41
CA LYS A 44 2.30 3.00 -11.35
C LYS A 44 1.55 2.45 -12.58
N CYS A 45 0.31 2.02 -12.38
CA CYS A 45 -0.57 1.65 -13.48
C CYS A 45 -1.58 2.78 -13.76
N SER A 46 -2.05 2.86 -15.00
CA SER A 46 -3.14 3.77 -15.38
C SER A 46 -4.52 3.26 -14.96
N ASP A 47 -4.61 1.98 -14.64
CA ASP A 47 -5.81 1.25 -14.23
C ASP A 47 -5.38 0.00 -13.44
N LEU A 48 -6.04 -0.26 -12.31
CA LEU A 48 -5.86 -1.46 -11.48
C LEU A 48 -6.01 -2.77 -12.28
N LEU A 49 -6.85 -2.77 -13.32
CA LEU A 49 -7.13 -3.96 -14.15
C LEU A 49 -5.99 -4.38 -15.09
N SER A 50 -4.98 -3.51 -15.25
CA SER A 50 -3.83 -3.81 -16.11
C SER A 50 -2.75 -4.64 -15.42
N PHE A 51 -2.92 -4.94 -14.13
CA PHE A 51 -1.92 -5.58 -13.28
C PHE A 51 -2.29 -7.04 -12.97
N GLU A 52 -1.28 -7.90 -12.94
CA GLU A 52 -1.42 -9.30 -12.49
C GLU A 52 -1.63 -9.32 -10.98
N ASP A 53 -2.60 -10.10 -10.50
CA ASP A 53 -2.92 -10.10 -9.07
C ASP A 53 -1.77 -10.66 -8.24
N ILE A 54 -1.55 -10.07 -7.06
CA ILE A 54 -0.48 -10.43 -6.14
C ILE A 54 -0.89 -11.61 -5.30
N ASP A 55 -0.01 -12.59 -5.20
CA ASP A 55 -0.18 -13.72 -4.30
C ASP A 55 0.48 -13.49 -2.92
N SER A 56 0.29 -14.45 -2.01
CA SER A 56 0.86 -14.36 -0.65
C SER A 56 2.39 -14.30 -0.63
N GLN A 57 3.08 -14.99 -1.54
CA GLN A 57 4.54 -15.02 -1.57
C GLN A 57 5.09 -13.68 -2.03
N GLU A 58 4.50 -13.10 -3.07
CA GLU A 58 4.84 -11.76 -3.54
C GLU A 58 4.53 -10.69 -2.48
N ALA A 59 3.38 -10.79 -1.81
CA ALA A 59 3.00 -9.90 -0.71
C ALA A 59 4.01 -9.94 0.45
N ALA A 60 4.51 -11.12 0.81
CA ALA A 60 5.55 -11.28 1.83
C ALA A 60 6.87 -10.59 1.46
N VAL A 61 7.23 -10.58 0.17
CA VAL A 61 8.42 -9.84 -0.32
C VAL A 61 8.25 -8.33 -0.08
N PHE A 62 7.08 -7.76 -0.40
CA PHE A 62 6.79 -6.35 -0.12
C PHE A 62 6.90 -6.04 1.38
N LEU A 63 6.35 -6.89 2.26
CA LEU A 63 6.45 -6.67 3.71
C LEU A 63 7.91 -6.61 4.17
N LYS A 64 8.72 -7.56 3.69
CA LYS A 64 10.12 -7.66 4.07
C LYS A 64 10.95 -6.48 3.59
N ASP A 65 10.72 -6.01 2.37
CA ASP A 65 11.59 -5.03 1.72
C ASP A 65 11.14 -3.58 2.02
N ASP A 66 9.84 -3.33 2.13
CA ASP A 66 9.26 -1.98 2.15
C ASP A 66 8.55 -1.60 3.45
N PHE A 67 8.44 -2.53 4.40
CA PHE A 67 7.79 -2.27 5.68
C PHE A 67 8.67 -2.69 6.87
N THR A 68 8.38 -2.09 8.02
CA THR A 68 8.92 -2.48 9.32
C THR A 68 7.75 -2.82 10.22
N GLU A 69 7.78 -4.00 10.82
CA GLU A 69 6.78 -4.41 11.82
C GLU A 69 6.88 -3.51 13.06
N ILE A 70 5.72 -3.15 13.61
CA ILE A 70 5.59 -2.27 14.78
C ILE A 70 4.54 -2.85 15.73
N ASP A 71 4.62 -2.43 17.00
CA ASP A 71 3.58 -2.75 17.96
C ASP A 71 2.29 -1.97 17.66
N GLN A 72 1.14 -2.55 17.97
CA GLN A 72 -0.16 -1.85 17.83
C GLN A 72 -0.19 -0.53 18.60
N THR A 73 0.49 -0.47 19.74
CA THR A 73 0.57 0.72 20.59
C THR A 73 1.34 1.88 19.95
N ASP A 74 2.15 1.59 18.93
CA ASP A 74 2.90 2.60 18.17
C ASP A 74 2.05 3.24 17.05
N LEU A 75 0.82 2.75 16.83
CA LEU A 75 -0.09 3.39 15.88
C LEU A 75 -0.47 4.80 16.32
N PRO A 76 -0.42 5.79 15.41
CA PRO A 76 -0.79 7.17 15.73
C PRO A 76 -2.28 7.32 16.07
N SER A 77 -2.60 7.99 17.18
CA SER A 77 -3.99 8.13 17.67
C SER A 77 -4.91 9.04 16.83
N ASN A 78 -4.35 10.05 16.15
CA ASN A 78 -5.10 11.02 15.32
C ASN A 78 -4.63 10.98 13.86
N TYR A 79 -4.56 9.79 13.29
CA TYR A 79 -4.02 9.56 11.97
C TYR A 79 -5.09 9.60 10.89
N ARG A 80 -4.71 10.20 9.76
CA ARG A 80 -5.43 10.13 8.49
C ARG A 80 -4.45 9.97 7.36
N ILE A 81 -4.62 8.94 6.55
CA ILE A 81 -3.70 8.61 5.45
C ILE A 81 -3.59 9.76 4.44
N ILE A 82 -4.68 10.51 4.21
CA ILE A 82 -4.71 11.66 3.29
C ILE A 82 -3.97 12.90 3.82
N SER A 83 -3.57 12.95 5.08
CA SER A 83 -2.82 14.09 5.65
C SER A 83 -1.50 13.68 6.30
N SER A 84 -1.28 12.39 6.51
CA SER A 84 -0.04 11.83 7.03
C SER A 84 1.02 11.70 5.95
N LYS A 85 2.29 11.70 6.36
CA LYS A 85 3.43 11.30 5.52
C LYS A 85 3.77 9.82 5.69
N GLU A 86 3.44 9.29 6.85
CA GLU A 86 3.64 7.90 7.20
C GLU A 86 2.42 7.11 6.78
N GLN A 87 2.61 5.84 6.45
CA GLN A 87 1.58 4.94 6.00
C GLN A 87 1.70 3.64 6.78
N TYR A 88 0.56 3.05 7.10
CA TYR A 88 0.48 1.90 7.98
C TYR A 88 -0.41 0.82 7.36
N LEU A 89 -0.06 -0.42 7.65
CA LEU A 89 -0.68 -1.61 7.10
C LEU A 89 -0.96 -2.59 8.24
N LEU A 90 -2.15 -3.15 8.28
CA LEU A 90 -2.48 -4.34 9.07
C LEU A 90 -2.28 -5.56 8.19
N VAL A 91 -1.62 -6.58 8.72
CA VAL A 91 -1.43 -7.88 8.11
C VAL A 91 -2.05 -8.94 9.00
N ILE A 92 -2.81 -9.87 8.41
CA ILE A 92 -3.36 -11.03 9.11
C ILE A 92 -2.73 -12.30 8.52
N GLY A 93 -2.31 -13.21 9.40
CA GLY A 93 -1.53 -14.41 9.08
C GLY A 93 -0.03 -14.18 9.23
N ASP A 94 0.74 -15.27 9.14
CA ASP A 94 2.20 -15.25 9.16
C ASP A 94 2.74 -14.24 8.12
N PRO A 95 3.56 -13.25 8.49
CA PRO A 95 4.12 -12.28 7.54
C PRO A 95 4.92 -12.89 6.38
N SER A 96 5.39 -14.13 6.50
CA SER A 96 6.05 -14.89 5.45
C SER A 96 5.06 -15.54 4.47
N TYR A 97 3.81 -15.70 4.88
CA TYR A 97 2.68 -16.26 4.12
C TYR A 97 1.37 -15.53 4.48
N PRO A 98 1.29 -14.21 4.24
CA PRO A 98 0.18 -13.40 4.70
C PRO A 98 -1.12 -13.87 4.05
N LEU A 99 -2.22 -13.72 4.79
CA LEU A 99 -3.57 -14.04 4.30
C LEU A 99 -4.33 -12.79 3.87
N HIS A 100 -4.09 -11.65 4.53
CA HIS A 100 -4.86 -10.44 4.24
C HIS A 100 -4.11 -9.16 4.57
N PHE A 101 -4.23 -8.17 3.69
CA PHE A 101 -3.74 -6.81 3.90
C PHE A 101 -4.90 -5.82 4.08
N ALA A 102 -4.75 -4.91 5.04
CA ALA A 102 -5.68 -3.81 5.26
C ALA A 102 -4.93 -2.51 5.55
N VAL A 103 -5.15 -1.47 4.74
CA VAL A 103 -4.48 -0.18 4.88
C VAL A 103 -5.12 0.60 6.02
N LEU A 104 -4.32 1.11 6.96
CA LEU A 104 -4.84 2.04 7.95
C LEU A 104 -5.14 3.38 7.28
N ALA A 105 -6.39 3.82 7.35
CA ALA A 105 -6.90 5.00 6.68
C ALA A 105 -7.22 6.16 7.64
N ASP A 106 -7.95 5.92 8.74
CA ASP A 106 -8.34 6.96 9.70
C ASP A 106 -8.59 6.40 11.11
N THR A 107 -7.69 6.64 12.07
CA THR A 107 -7.84 6.13 13.45
C THR A 107 -8.93 6.83 14.26
N THR A 108 -9.46 7.95 13.76
CA THR A 108 -10.61 8.63 14.36
C THR A 108 -11.95 8.03 13.91
N SER A 109 -11.92 7.15 12.90
CA SER A 109 -13.08 6.40 12.42
C SER A 109 -13.33 5.14 13.24
N ARG A 110 -14.60 4.74 13.35
CA ARG A 110 -14.98 3.40 13.87
C ARG A 110 -14.54 2.26 12.96
N LYS A 111 -14.27 2.55 11.70
CA LYS A 111 -13.81 1.63 10.67
C LYS A 111 -12.51 2.18 10.08
N PRO A 112 -11.39 2.02 10.79
CA PRO A 112 -10.16 2.73 10.45
C PRO A 112 -9.39 2.07 9.31
N PHE A 113 -9.71 0.85 8.92
CA PHE A 113 -8.98 0.09 7.91
C PHE A 113 -9.71 0.08 6.57
N PHE A 114 -8.98 0.19 5.48
CA PHE A 114 -9.48 0.00 4.11
C PHE A 114 -8.91 -1.29 3.54
N SER A 115 -9.78 -2.23 3.14
CA SER A 115 -9.36 -3.54 2.63
C SER A 115 -10.43 -4.17 1.74
N LYS A 116 -10.12 -5.33 1.15
CA LYS A 116 -11.09 -6.17 0.43
C LYS A 116 -11.23 -7.53 1.10
N LEU A 117 -12.41 -7.88 1.59
CA LEU A 117 -12.64 -9.20 2.16
C LEU A 117 -12.73 -10.28 1.06
N THR A 118 -12.54 -11.54 1.42
CA THR A 118 -12.55 -12.67 0.46
C THR A 118 -13.83 -12.73 -0.37
N PHE A 119 -15.00 -12.58 0.27
CA PHE A 119 -16.31 -12.72 -0.38
C PHE A 119 -17.06 -11.39 -0.58
N PHE A 120 -16.40 -10.27 -0.29
CA PHE A 120 -16.99 -8.93 -0.42
C PHE A 120 -16.07 -8.02 -1.21
N GLY A 121 -16.62 -6.92 -1.73
CA GLY A 121 -15.79 -5.88 -2.33
C GLY A 121 -14.89 -5.17 -1.30
N SER A 122 -14.19 -4.15 -1.79
CA SER A 122 -13.37 -3.27 -0.98
C SER A 122 -14.22 -2.33 -0.14
N GLY A 123 -13.73 -1.96 1.04
CA GLY A 123 -14.37 -0.95 1.86
C GLY A 123 -13.67 -0.72 3.18
N PHE A 124 -14.33 0.03 4.04
CA PHE A 124 -13.84 0.31 5.37
C PHE A 124 -14.32 -0.73 6.39
N ASP A 125 -13.42 -1.13 7.27
CA ASP A 125 -13.61 -2.17 8.27
C ASP A 125 -13.12 -1.75 9.64
N SER A 126 -13.82 -2.21 10.68
CA SER A 126 -13.28 -2.16 12.04
C SER A 126 -12.27 -3.30 12.25
N LEU A 127 -11.37 -3.16 13.23
CA LEU A 127 -10.49 -4.26 13.61
C LEU A 127 -11.30 -5.52 13.97
N GLU A 128 -12.43 -5.34 14.64
CA GLU A 128 -13.31 -6.44 15.06
C GLU A 128 -13.99 -7.14 13.87
N ASP A 129 -14.31 -6.40 12.80
CA ASP A 129 -14.84 -6.99 11.57
C ASP A 129 -13.78 -7.88 10.90
N LEU A 130 -12.54 -7.40 10.81
CA LEU A 130 -11.41 -8.15 10.24
C LEU A 130 -11.05 -9.36 11.10
N LYS A 131 -11.01 -9.20 12.43
CA LYS A 131 -10.79 -10.31 13.36
C LYS A 131 -11.84 -11.39 13.20
N ARG A 132 -13.12 -11.02 13.09
CA ARG A 132 -14.21 -11.98 12.90
C ARG A 132 -14.10 -12.74 11.58
N GLU A 133 -13.60 -12.07 10.55
CA GLU A 133 -13.44 -12.68 9.23
C GLU A 133 -12.31 -13.71 9.20
N TYR A 134 -11.22 -13.52 9.93
CA TYR A 134 -10.02 -14.35 9.76
C TYR A 134 -9.63 -15.16 11.00
N LEU A 135 -9.90 -14.70 12.21
CA LEU A 135 -9.47 -15.40 13.42
C LEU A 135 -10.22 -16.72 13.63
N TYR A 136 -9.51 -17.68 14.20
CA TYR A 136 -9.95 -19.04 14.50
C TYR A 136 -10.34 -19.87 13.27
N LYS A 137 -10.11 -19.34 12.06
CA LYS A 137 -10.16 -20.09 10.80
C LYS A 137 -8.75 -20.55 10.47
N ASP A 138 -8.61 -21.78 9.99
CA ASP A 138 -7.35 -22.33 9.47
C ASP A 138 -6.13 -22.21 10.40
N GLY A 139 -6.36 -22.17 11.72
CA GLY A 139 -5.30 -22.09 12.73
C GLY A 139 -4.85 -20.68 13.10
N ILE A 140 -5.47 -19.64 12.55
CA ILE A 140 -5.12 -18.24 12.80
C ILE A 140 -5.62 -17.80 14.19
N ASP A 141 -4.75 -17.15 14.97
CA ASP A 141 -5.07 -16.61 16.29
C ASP A 141 -4.68 -15.13 16.44
N GLN A 142 -4.68 -14.62 17.68
CA GLN A 142 -4.40 -13.20 17.92
C GLN A 142 -2.94 -12.82 17.63
N ASP A 143 -2.02 -13.78 17.70
CA ASP A 143 -0.60 -13.58 17.47
C ASP A 143 -0.30 -13.45 15.96
N ASP A 144 -1.25 -13.85 15.10
CA ASP A 144 -1.22 -13.66 13.64
C ASP A 144 -1.75 -12.29 13.19
N ILE A 145 -1.84 -11.32 14.09
CA ILE A 145 -2.25 -9.94 13.78
C ILE A 145 -1.04 -9.02 13.93
N HIS A 146 -0.58 -8.54 12.80
CA HIS A 146 0.64 -7.76 12.70
C HIS A 146 0.35 -6.35 12.19
N PHE A 147 1.11 -5.39 12.69
CA PHE A 147 1.04 -4.00 12.26
C PHE A 147 2.37 -3.61 11.64
N PHE A 148 2.30 -2.94 10.51
CA PHE A 148 3.46 -2.56 9.73
C PHE A 148 3.42 -1.07 9.45
N LYS A 149 4.58 -0.44 9.57
CA LYS A 149 4.83 0.92 9.10
C LYS A 149 5.60 0.84 7.79
N ARG A 150 5.14 1.57 6.77
CA ARG A 150 5.90 1.69 5.53
C ARG A 150 7.24 2.36 5.82
N ASN A 151 8.31 1.77 5.32
CA ASN A 151 9.64 2.35 5.36
C ASN A 151 9.59 3.70 4.63
N ALA A 152 10.23 4.72 5.19
CA ALA A 152 10.39 5.97 4.46
C ALA A 152 11.16 5.63 3.18
N GLY A 153 10.49 5.73 2.03
CA GLY A 153 11.14 5.49 0.75
C GLY A 153 12.40 6.33 0.64
N ALA A 154 13.41 5.84 -0.08
CA ALA A 154 14.60 6.63 -0.38
C ALA A 154 14.14 8.05 -0.80
N PRO A 155 14.71 9.12 -0.22
CA PRO A 155 14.25 10.46 -0.50
C PRO A 155 14.21 10.67 -2.02
N GLN A 156 13.01 10.84 -2.57
CA GLN A 156 12.89 11.14 -3.98
C GLN A 156 13.74 12.39 -4.24
N PRO A 157 14.68 12.35 -5.19
CA PRO A 157 15.54 13.48 -5.46
C PRO A 157 14.65 14.69 -5.77
N VAL A 158 14.98 15.84 -5.19
CA VAL A 158 14.39 17.10 -5.63
C VAL A 158 14.74 17.26 -7.10
N LEU A 159 13.77 16.97 -7.97
CA LEU A 159 13.96 16.94 -9.42
C LEU A 159 14.33 18.33 -9.89
N LYS A 160 15.60 18.51 -10.20
CA LYS A 160 16.10 19.73 -10.84
C LYS A 160 15.65 19.77 -12.31
N PRO A 161 15.03 20.87 -12.78
CA PRO A 161 14.51 20.97 -14.16
C PRO A 161 15.57 20.72 -15.24
N GLU A 162 16.84 21.00 -14.95
CA GLU A 162 17.97 20.83 -15.86
C GLU A 162 18.54 19.40 -15.95
N LYS A 163 17.94 18.45 -15.22
CA LYS A 163 18.40 17.06 -15.13
C LYS A 163 17.36 16.09 -15.64
N ILE A 164 17.83 15.00 -16.22
CA ILE A 164 17.02 13.86 -16.67
C ILE A 164 17.22 12.73 -15.67
N TYR A 165 16.10 12.17 -15.19
CA TYR A 165 16.09 11.09 -14.21
C TYR A 165 15.47 9.87 -14.89
N ILE A 166 16.20 8.75 -14.87
CA ILE A 166 15.70 7.46 -15.36
C ILE A 166 15.48 6.59 -14.14
N ALA A 167 14.22 6.28 -13.85
CA ALA A 167 13.85 5.37 -12.76
C ALA A 167 14.04 3.92 -13.21
N HIS A 168 14.63 3.12 -12.34
CA HIS A 168 14.83 1.68 -12.52
C HIS A 168 13.71 0.92 -11.81
N THR A 169 13.50 -0.33 -12.22
CA THR A 169 12.46 -1.20 -11.66
C THR A 169 12.71 -1.60 -10.21
N ASN A 170 13.96 -1.47 -9.73
CA ASN A 170 14.35 -1.72 -8.34
C ASN A 170 14.18 -0.50 -7.42
N GLY A 171 13.54 0.58 -7.89
CA GLY A 171 13.32 1.80 -7.11
C GLY A 171 14.49 2.79 -7.12
N ASP A 172 15.65 2.42 -7.65
CA ASP A 172 16.77 3.34 -7.85
C ASP A 172 16.51 4.27 -9.04
N TYR A 173 17.33 5.30 -9.18
CA TYR A 173 17.34 6.15 -10.36
C TYR A 173 18.76 6.52 -10.79
N SER A 174 18.94 6.70 -12.10
CA SER A 174 20.14 7.31 -12.67
C SER A 174 19.88 8.76 -13.03
N THR A 175 20.80 9.64 -12.69
CA THR A 175 20.73 11.07 -13.05
C THR A 175 21.62 11.38 -14.25
N TYR A 176 21.11 12.18 -15.16
CA TYR A 176 21.80 12.59 -16.38
C TYR A 176 21.71 14.10 -16.58
N LYS A 177 22.76 14.66 -17.19
CA LYS A 177 22.76 16.04 -17.69
C LYS A 177 22.98 16.04 -19.19
N LYS A 178 22.29 16.96 -19.89
CA LYS A 178 22.52 17.20 -21.32
C LYS A 178 23.70 18.15 -21.50
N ILE A 179 24.77 17.69 -22.15
CA ILE A 179 25.93 18.51 -22.51
C ILE A 179 26.18 18.35 -24.01
N ASN A 180 26.13 19.46 -24.75
CA ASN A 180 26.36 19.49 -26.21
C ASN A 180 25.53 18.46 -27.01
N GLY A 181 24.29 18.23 -26.58
CA GLY A 181 23.38 17.27 -27.22
C GLY A 181 23.49 15.83 -26.71
N TYR A 182 24.50 15.48 -25.92
CA TYR A 182 24.70 14.15 -25.36
C TYR A 182 24.18 14.06 -23.92
N LEU A 183 23.66 12.88 -23.56
CA LEU A 183 23.30 12.55 -22.18
C LEU A 183 24.52 11.98 -21.46
N ILE A 184 24.96 12.65 -20.41
CA ILE A 184 26.08 12.21 -19.57
C ILE A 184 25.52 11.78 -18.23
N ARG A 185 25.78 10.53 -17.84
CA ARG A 185 25.41 9.99 -16.52
C ARG A 185 26.24 10.69 -15.46
N GLU A 186 25.59 11.23 -14.43
CA GLU A 186 26.28 11.70 -13.24
C GLU A 186 26.56 10.50 -12.33
N ALA A 187 27.79 10.39 -11.83
CA ALA A 187 28.13 9.40 -10.82
C ALA A 187 27.47 9.79 -9.49
N SER A 188 26.79 8.82 -8.88
CA SER A 188 26.16 8.93 -7.56
C SER A 188 27.20 9.07 -6.46
#